data_AF-A0A9W6YAD0-F1
#
_entry.id   AF-A0A9W6YAD0-F1
#
_cell.length_a   1.000
_cell.length_b   1.000
_cell.length_c   1.000
_cell.angle_alpha   90.00
_cell.angle_beta   90.00
_cell.angle_gamma   90.00
#
_symmetry.space_group_name_H-M   'P 1'
#
loop_
_entity.id
_entity.type
_entity.pdbx_description
1 polymer ?
#
loop_
_entity_poly.entity_id
_entity_poly.type
_entity_poly.pdbx_seq_one_letter_code
_entity_poly.pdbx_strand_id
1 'polypeptide(L)'
;MNHNRYNITLLSDADEQQMKIDSFGCIELTRQCQLAPLNGTICEVAQQCWSEKLIGPFSGANRNNYDIRQPCNNSDLTATCDDTPTITAYLNSPQVRKYLNVDERFSTWNETSSEVGTTFITDGDWSMPFHEFVADMLDDGLRVLIYAGDADLMCNWIGNRAWTLELDWRGKDGYNAAEERAFVGHDPLLPEGGGIDAGVVRSFDNFAFVRVYDAGHMVPMDQPAVSLDLISKFLADTGL
;
A
#
# COMPACT_ATOMS: atom_id res chain seq x y z
N MET A 1 -3.19 -11.18 -11.32
CA MET A 1 -2.02 -10.26 -11.28
C MET A 1 -1.18 -10.31 -12.55
N ASN A 2 -1.16 -11.43 -13.29
CA ASN A 2 -0.55 -11.49 -14.63
C ASN A 2 -1.25 -10.57 -15.68
N HIS A 3 -2.51 -10.21 -15.44
CA HIS A 3 -3.22 -9.17 -16.20
C HIS A 3 -3.12 -7.83 -15.47
N ASN A 4 -1.98 -7.14 -15.64
CA ASN A 4 -1.76 -5.77 -15.16
C ASN A 4 -1.64 -4.80 -16.34
N ARG A 5 -1.76 -3.49 -16.05
CA ARG A 5 -1.72 -2.40 -17.05
C ARG A 5 -0.42 -2.39 -17.86
N TYR A 6 0.66 -2.94 -17.31
CA TYR A 6 2.01 -2.86 -17.85
C TYR A 6 2.41 -4.09 -18.67
N ASN A 7 1.51 -5.07 -18.81
CA ASN A 7 1.76 -6.32 -19.56
C ASN A 7 3.00 -7.07 -19.06
N ILE A 8 3.25 -7.03 -17.74
CA ILE A 8 4.37 -7.72 -17.10
C ILE A 8 3.87 -9.06 -16.57
N THR A 9 4.45 -10.16 -17.04
CA THR A 9 4.19 -11.48 -16.44
C THR A 9 4.96 -11.59 -15.13
N LEU A 10 4.25 -11.90 -14.05
CA LEU A 10 4.82 -11.96 -12.71
C LEU A 10 4.92 -13.40 -12.18
N LEU A 11 4.03 -14.27 -12.62
CA LEU A 11 3.94 -15.65 -12.17
C LEU A 11 3.75 -16.56 -13.38
N SER A 12 4.30 -17.78 -13.32
CA SER A 12 3.85 -18.83 -14.23
C SER A 12 2.42 -19.26 -13.89
N ASP A 13 1.73 -19.93 -14.81
CA ASP A 13 0.38 -20.47 -14.56
C ASP A 13 0.37 -21.44 -13.36
N ALA A 14 1.45 -22.22 -13.21
CA ALA A 14 1.61 -23.16 -12.11
C ALA A 14 1.78 -22.43 -10.76
N ASP A 15 2.60 -21.36 -10.73
CA ASP A 15 2.79 -20.56 -9.52
C ASP A 15 1.49 -19.83 -9.14
N GLU A 16 0.76 -19.29 -10.12
CA GLU A 16 -0.54 -18.66 -9.88
C GLU A 16 -1.56 -19.66 -9.31
N GLN A 17 -1.60 -20.89 -9.85
CA GLN A 17 -2.48 -21.93 -9.34
C GLN A 17 -2.12 -22.34 -7.91
N GLN A 18 -0.83 -22.51 -7.62
CA GLN A 18 -0.36 -22.86 -6.28
C GLN A 18 -0.66 -21.74 -5.28
N MET A 19 -0.41 -20.48 -5.65
CA MET A 19 -0.70 -19.31 -4.80
C MET A 19 -2.19 -19.21 -4.46
N LYS A 20 -3.09 -19.56 -5.40
CA LYS A 20 -4.54 -19.65 -5.12
C LYS A 20 -4.85 -20.73 -4.09
N ILE A 21 -4.21 -21.89 -4.16
CA ILE A 21 -4.39 -22.98 -3.19
C ILE A 21 -3.87 -22.54 -1.81
N ASP A 22 -2.66 -21.99 -1.76
CA ASP A 22 -2.02 -21.56 -0.52
C ASP A 22 -2.79 -20.42 0.16
N SER A 23 -3.46 -19.55 -0.62
CA SER A 23 -4.26 -18.44 -0.10
C SER A 23 -5.36 -18.90 0.87
N PHE A 24 -5.96 -20.07 0.66
CA PHE A 24 -6.96 -20.60 1.59
C PHE A 24 -6.37 -20.87 2.97
N GLY A 25 -5.17 -21.46 3.02
CA GLY A 25 -4.46 -21.75 4.26
C GLY A 25 -4.04 -20.46 4.98
N CYS A 26 -3.46 -19.50 4.24
CA CYS A 26 -3.04 -18.23 4.85
C CYS A 26 -4.23 -17.41 5.38
N ILE A 27 -5.36 -17.37 4.65
CA ILE A 27 -6.58 -16.71 5.12
C ILE A 27 -7.10 -17.35 6.41
N GLU A 28 -7.11 -18.69 6.49
CA GLU A 28 -7.56 -19.39 7.70
C GLU A 28 -6.63 -19.10 8.90
N LEU A 29 -5.32 -19.09 8.68
CA LEU A 29 -4.35 -18.72 9.72
C LEU A 29 -4.56 -17.28 10.21
N THR A 30 -4.79 -16.32 9.29
CA THR A 30 -5.13 -14.94 9.66
C THR A 30 -6.40 -14.88 10.49
N ARG A 31 -7.47 -15.59 10.11
CA ARG A 31 -8.70 -15.65 10.90
C ARG A 31 -8.48 -16.23 12.29
N GLN A 32 -7.68 -17.29 12.40
CA GLN A 32 -7.35 -17.89 13.69
C GLN A 32 -6.54 -16.95 14.58
N CYS A 33 -5.62 -16.17 14.00
CA CYS A 33 -4.89 -15.13 14.74
C CYS A 33 -5.85 -14.09 15.34
N GLN A 34 -6.91 -13.71 14.61
CA GLN A 34 -7.89 -12.71 15.04
C GLN A 34 -8.81 -13.20 16.18
N LEU A 35 -8.80 -14.50 16.52
CA LEU A 35 -9.64 -15.04 17.60
C LEU A 35 -9.11 -14.64 18.99
N ALA A 36 -10.04 -14.45 19.93
CA ALA A 36 -9.71 -14.23 21.33
C ALA A 36 -9.67 -15.55 22.13
N PRO A 37 -8.70 -15.75 23.05
CA PRO A 37 -7.56 -14.87 23.31
C PRO A 37 -6.51 -14.93 22.20
N LEU A 38 -5.82 -13.81 21.99
CA LEU A 38 -4.76 -13.69 20.99
C LEU A 38 -3.68 -14.75 21.20
N ASN A 39 -3.31 -15.43 20.11
CA ASN A 39 -2.22 -16.38 20.08
C ASN A 39 -1.13 -15.89 19.13
N GLY A 40 -0.10 -15.23 19.68
CA GLY A 40 0.99 -14.63 18.91
C GLY A 40 1.70 -15.63 17.97
N THR A 41 1.80 -16.90 18.37
CA THR A 41 2.37 -17.95 17.50
C THR A 41 1.53 -18.19 16.24
N ILE A 42 0.20 -18.20 16.35
CA ILE A 42 -0.66 -18.35 15.17
C ILE A 42 -0.54 -17.12 14.26
N CYS A 43 -0.44 -15.93 14.85
CA CYS A 43 -0.26 -14.69 14.11
C CYS A 43 1.06 -14.63 13.35
N GLU A 44 2.15 -15.07 13.98
CA GLU A 44 3.46 -15.20 13.34
C GLU A 44 3.40 -16.20 12.17
N VAL A 45 2.77 -17.35 12.36
CA VAL A 45 2.57 -18.36 11.30
C VAL A 45 1.69 -17.82 10.17
N ALA A 46 0.66 -17.02 10.48
CA ALA A 46 -0.17 -16.36 9.48
C ALA A 46 0.62 -15.37 8.63
N GLN A 47 1.44 -14.53 9.28
CA GLN A 47 2.32 -13.57 8.61
C GLN A 47 3.35 -14.28 7.74
N GLN A 48 3.98 -15.36 8.26
CA GLN A 48 4.93 -16.15 7.52
C GLN A 48 4.29 -16.82 6.29
N CYS A 49 3.06 -17.35 6.43
CA CYS A 49 2.30 -17.91 5.32
C CYS A 49 2.10 -16.85 4.23
N TRP A 50 1.63 -15.65 4.59
CA TRP A 50 1.45 -14.56 3.64
C TRP A 50 2.76 -14.19 2.95
N SER A 51 3.84 -13.99 3.72
CA SER A 51 5.14 -13.60 3.21
C SER A 51 5.71 -14.65 2.23
N GLU A 52 5.74 -15.91 2.62
CA GLU A 52 6.39 -16.97 1.83
C GLU A 52 5.53 -17.46 0.67
N LYS A 53 4.20 -17.53 0.86
CA LYS A 53 3.30 -18.16 -0.10
C LYS A 53 2.57 -17.19 -1.01
N LEU A 54 2.34 -15.95 -0.56
CA LEU A 54 1.58 -14.96 -1.32
C LEU A 54 2.45 -13.83 -1.86
N ILE A 55 3.56 -13.49 -1.19
CA ILE A 55 4.54 -12.51 -1.69
C ILE A 55 5.73 -13.19 -2.35
N GLY A 56 6.31 -14.21 -1.69
CA GLY A 56 7.49 -14.94 -2.15
C GLY A 56 7.46 -15.39 -3.63
N PRO A 57 6.34 -15.88 -4.19
CA PRO A 57 6.29 -16.28 -5.59
C PRO A 57 6.60 -15.16 -6.59
N PHE A 58 6.32 -13.90 -6.24
CA PHE A 58 6.59 -12.75 -7.12
C PHE A 58 8.09 -12.46 -7.31
N SER A 59 8.93 -12.90 -6.36
CA SER A 59 10.38 -12.68 -6.42
C SER A 59 11.02 -13.20 -7.71
N GLY A 60 10.50 -14.29 -8.28
CA GLY A 60 10.98 -14.89 -9.52
C GLY A 60 10.88 -13.99 -10.75
N ALA A 61 9.99 -12.98 -10.72
CA ALA A 61 9.84 -12.03 -11.82
C ALA A 61 10.96 -10.97 -11.88
N ASN A 62 11.82 -10.90 -10.85
CA ASN A 62 12.87 -9.88 -10.71
C ASN A 62 12.34 -8.46 -10.91
N ARG A 63 11.20 -8.16 -10.28
CA ARG A 63 10.58 -6.84 -10.23
C ARG A 63 10.62 -6.30 -8.83
N ASN A 64 10.67 -4.98 -8.71
CA ASN A 64 10.54 -4.30 -7.45
C ASN A 64 9.12 -4.53 -6.91
N ASN A 65 9.00 -4.96 -5.65
CA ASN A 65 7.72 -5.21 -5.01
C ASN A 65 6.89 -3.92 -4.83
N TYR A 66 7.53 -2.75 -4.84
CA TYR A 66 6.86 -1.46 -4.72
C TYR A 66 6.59 -0.79 -6.07
N ASP A 67 7.17 -1.28 -7.17
CA ASP A 67 6.85 -0.85 -8.53
C ASP A 67 7.22 -1.92 -9.56
N ILE A 68 6.20 -2.59 -10.13
CA ILE A 68 6.43 -3.66 -11.11
C ILE A 68 7.16 -3.23 -12.38
N ARG A 69 7.16 -1.94 -12.70
CA ARG A 69 7.85 -1.40 -13.88
C ARG A 69 9.37 -1.41 -13.66
N GLN A 70 9.81 -1.40 -12.41
CA GLN A 70 11.22 -1.35 -12.04
C GLN A 70 11.81 -2.76 -11.89
N PRO A 71 12.96 -3.04 -12.51
CA PRO A 71 13.66 -4.30 -12.29
C PRO A 71 14.33 -4.32 -10.90
N CYS A 72 14.33 -5.47 -10.26
CA CYS A 72 14.98 -5.71 -8.97
C CYS A 72 15.50 -7.15 -8.93
N ASN A 73 16.74 -7.35 -8.52
CA ASN A 73 17.27 -8.71 -8.35
C ASN A 73 16.89 -9.26 -6.98
N ASN A 74 15.68 -9.79 -6.84
CA ASN A 74 15.17 -10.35 -5.58
C ASN A 74 15.95 -11.58 -5.09
N SER A 75 16.83 -12.16 -5.93
CA SER A 75 17.72 -13.27 -5.54
C SER A 75 19.03 -12.79 -4.90
N ASP A 76 19.32 -11.50 -4.98
CA ASP A 76 20.51 -10.89 -4.40
C ASP A 76 20.14 -10.16 -3.12
N LEU A 77 20.60 -10.67 -1.98
CA LEU A 77 20.37 -10.08 -0.66
C LEU A 77 21.02 -8.69 -0.48
N THR A 78 21.86 -8.27 -1.43
CA THR A 78 22.48 -6.94 -1.48
C THR A 78 21.80 -6.01 -2.48
N ALA A 79 20.77 -6.48 -3.20
CA ALA A 79 20.02 -5.63 -4.12
C ALA A 79 19.22 -4.59 -3.33
N THR A 80 19.58 -3.32 -3.56
CA THR A 80 18.95 -2.17 -2.95
C THR A 80 17.78 -1.71 -3.82
N CYS A 81 16.72 -2.49 -3.84
CA CYS A 81 15.60 -2.23 -4.76
C CYS A 81 14.80 -0.98 -4.38
N ASP A 82 14.90 -0.56 -3.11
CA ASP A 82 14.19 0.61 -2.57
C ASP A 82 15.06 1.46 -1.64
N ASP A 83 16.38 1.19 -1.57
CA ASP A 83 17.21 1.95 -0.65
C ASP A 83 17.34 3.40 -1.11
N THR A 84 17.30 4.30 -0.14
CA THR A 84 17.51 5.72 -0.33
C THR A 84 18.85 6.18 0.27
N PRO A 85 20.02 5.67 -0.20
CA PRO A 85 21.32 5.90 0.46
C PRO A 85 21.68 7.38 0.55
N THR A 86 21.18 8.20 -0.38
CA THR A 86 21.34 9.66 -0.35
C THR A 86 20.62 10.30 0.84
N ILE A 87 19.40 9.85 1.17
CA ILE A 87 18.63 10.35 2.33
C ILE A 87 19.35 9.93 3.62
N THR A 88 19.75 8.66 3.72
CA THR A 88 20.50 8.14 4.86
C THR A 88 21.80 8.92 5.08
N ALA A 89 22.57 9.20 4.02
CA ALA A 89 23.80 9.98 4.13
C ALA A 89 23.53 11.43 4.55
N TYR A 90 22.48 12.07 4.00
CA TYR A 90 22.11 13.43 4.33
C TYR A 90 21.70 13.58 5.79
N LEU A 91 20.78 12.74 6.28
CA LEU A 91 20.27 12.78 7.65
C LEU A 91 21.33 12.40 8.69
N ASN A 92 22.32 11.60 8.30
CA ASN A 92 23.46 11.27 9.16
C ASN A 92 24.62 12.26 9.09
N SER A 93 24.57 13.26 8.21
CA SER A 93 25.65 14.26 8.14
C SER A 93 25.74 15.06 9.45
N PRO A 94 26.97 15.37 9.93
CA PRO A 94 27.15 16.13 11.17
C PRO A 94 26.43 17.48 11.14
N GLN A 95 26.39 18.14 9.98
CA GLN A 95 25.74 19.42 9.78
C GLN A 95 24.23 19.33 9.98
N VAL A 96 23.57 18.35 9.35
CA VAL A 96 22.12 18.16 9.47
C VAL A 96 21.75 17.73 10.88
N ARG A 97 22.48 16.79 11.47
CA ARG A 97 22.25 16.34 12.85
C ARG A 97 22.39 17.48 13.85
N LYS A 98 23.42 18.32 13.71
CA LYS A 98 23.60 19.52 14.53
C LYS A 98 22.46 20.53 14.31
N TYR A 99 22.06 20.76 13.07
CA TYR A 99 20.98 21.69 12.74
C TYR A 99 19.64 21.26 13.34
N LEU A 100 19.33 19.97 13.29
CA LEU A 100 18.11 19.38 13.87
C LEU A 100 18.22 19.14 15.40
N ASN A 101 19.33 19.49 16.04
CA ASN A 101 19.62 19.23 17.45
C ASN A 101 19.45 17.75 17.86
N VAL A 102 19.91 16.83 17.02
CA VAL A 102 19.92 15.38 17.34
C VAL A 102 20.91 15.13 18.48
N ASP A 103 20.42 14.60 19.59
CA ASP A 103 21.23 14.25 20.76
C ASP A 103 22.32 13.23 20.37
N GLU A 104 23.55 13.47 20.83
CA GLU A 104 24.72 12.65 20.50
C GLU A 104 24.61 11.20 21.02
N ARG A 105 23.71 10.93 21.97
CA ARG A 105 23.41 9.57 22.45
C ARG A 105 22.74 8.70 21.40
N PHE A 106 22.07 9.29 20.40
CA PHE A 106 21.47 8.54 19.31
C PHE A 106 22.49 8.27 18.22
N SER A 107 22.55 7.02 17.76
CA SER A 107 23.50 6.56 16.76
C SER A 107 23.06 6.97 15.34
N THR A 108 23.20 6.07 14.37
CA THR A 108 22.86 6.28 12.97
C THR A 108 21.34 6.33 12.80
N TRP A 109 20.86 7.35 12.09
CA TRP A 109 19.50 7.35 11.57
C TRP A 109 19.36 6.22 10.53
N ASN A 110 18.34 5.40 10.70
CA ASN A 110 17.92 4.39 9.74
C ASN A 110 16.47 4.67 9.36
N GLU A 111 16.12 4.36 8.10
CA GLU A 111 14.77 4.54 7.58
C GLU A 111 13.75 3.64 8.31
N THR A 112 14.14 2.40 8.61
CA THR A 112 13.31 1.41 9.31
C THR A 112 14.02 0.82 10.52
N SER A 113 13.26 0.39 11.53
CA SER A 113 13.76 -0.39 12.67
C SER A 113 13.29 -1.84 12.58
N SER A 114 14.21 -2.77 12.37
CA SER A 114 13.90 -4.21 12.32
C SER A 114 13.38 -4.74 13.67
N GLU A 115 13.85 -4.19 14.79
CA GLU A 115 13.37 -4.55 16.13
C GLU A 115 11.89 -4.20 16.32
N VAL A 116 11.48 -3.00 15.88
CA VAL A 116 10.08 -2.58 15.92
C VAL A 116 9.25 -3.46 14.98
N GLY A 117 9.72 -3.70 13.76
CA GLY A 117 9.04 -4.56 12.79
C GLY A 117 8.80 -5.98 13.33
N THR A 118 9.83 -6.60 13.92
CA THR A 118 9.72 -7.92 14.55
C THR A 118 8.70 -7.92 15.68
N THR A 119 8.74 -6.90 16.56
CA THR A 119 7.80 -6.79 17.68
C THR A 119 6.34 -6.77 17.20
N PHE A 120 6.03 -5.96 16.18
CA PHE A 120 4.67 -5.90 15.59
C PHE A 120 4.22 -7.24 14.99
N ILE A 121 5.15 -8.00 14.38
CA ILE A 121 4.85 -9.33 13.84
C ILE A 121 4.58 -10.32 14.98
N THR A 122 5.44 -10.37 16.00
CA THR A 122 5.33 -11.32 17.11
C THR A 122 4.15 -11.02 18.04
N ASP A 123 3.77 -9.75 18.16
CA ASP A 123 2.59 -9.31 18.90
C ASP A 123 1.30 -9.56 18.10
N GLY A 124 1.40 -10.00 16.84
CA GLY A 124 0.28 -10.40 16.00
C GLY A 124 -0.49 -9.27 15.34
N ASP A 125 -0.01 -8.03 15.46
CA ASP A 125 -0.65 -6.82 14.98
C ASP A 125 -0.99 -6.87 13.48
N TRP A 126 -0.09 -7.45 12.68
CA TRP A 126 -0.21 -7.56 11.23
C TRP A 126 -1.53 -8.19 10.74
N SER A 127 -2.08 -9.12 11.52
CA SER A 127 -3.26 -9.89 11.13
C SER A 127 -4.56 -9.32 11.70
N MET A 128 -4.51 -8.26 12.51
CA MET A 128 -5.69 -7.72 13.19
C MET A 128 -6.66 -7.02 12.22
N PRO A 129 -7.98 -7.06 12.47
CA PRO A 129 -8.99 -6.57 11.53
C PRO A 129 -9.18 -5.05 11.63
N PHE A 130 -8.11 -4.26 11.45
CA PHE A 130 -8.16 -2.79 11.61
C PHE A 130 -9.07 -2.06 10.63
N HIS A 131 -9.49 -2.72 9.54
CA HIS A 131 -10.46 -2.18 8.60
C HIS A 131 -11.83 -1.92 9.25
N GLU A 132 -12.19 -2.60 10.34
CA GLU A 132 -13.42 -2.34 11.09
C GLU A 132 -13.47 -0.90 11.64
N PHE A 133 -12.33 -0.34 12.03
CA PHE A 133 -12.26 1.07 12.46
C PHE A 133 -12.53 2.06 11.34
N VAL A 134 -12.30 1.67 10.07
CA VAL A 134 -12.69 2.50 8.92
C VAL A 134 -14.21 2.58 8.79
N ALA A 135 -14.90 1.47 9.04
CA ALA A 135 -16.35 1.45 9.05
C ALA A 135 -16.91 2.36 10.16
N ASP A 136 -16.35 2.29 11.38
CA ASP A 136 -16.74 3.16 12.48
C ASP A 136 -16.56 4.65 12.12
N MET A 137 -15.40 5.00 11.55
CA MET A 137 -15.12 6.38 11.10
C MET A 137 -16.14 6.85 10.05
N LEU A 138 -16.50 5.99 9.10
CA LEU A 138 -17.49 6.31 8.08
C LEU A 138 -18.90 6.48 8.67
N ASP A 139 -19.30 5.61 9.59
CA ASP A 139 -20.60 5.66 10.26
C ASP A 139 -20.76 6.87 11.19
N ASP A 140 -19.64 7.41 11.68
CA ASP A 140 -19.55 8.67 12.43
C ASP A 140 -19.47 9.92 11.52
N GLY A 141 -19.53 9.74 10.20
CA GLY A 141 -19.55 10.83 9.22
C GLY A 141 -18.19 11.43 8.88
N LEU A 142 -17.08 10.76 9.24
CA LEU A 142 -15.74 11.21 8.85
C LEU A 142 -15.50 10.89 7.38
N ARG A 143 -14.83 11.80 6.66
CA ARG A 143 -14.41 11.56 5.28
C ARG A 143 -13.18 10.65 5.26
N VAL A 144 -13.24 9.59 4.46
CA VAL A 144 -12.15 8.64 4.28
C VAL A 144 -11.78 8.56 2.80
N LEU A 145 -10.49 8.74 2.51
CA LEU A 145 -9.90 8.55 1.21
C LEU A 145 -8.90 7.39 1.28
N ILE A 146 -9.14 6.36 0.47
CA ILE A 146 -8.17 5.29 0.20
C ILE A 146 -7.64 5.51 -1.21
N TYR A 147 -6.33 5.49 -1.40
CA TYR A 147 -5.73 5.59 -2.73
C TYR A 147 -4.56 4.62 -2.88
N ALA A 148 -4.38 4.08 -4.08
CA ALA A 148 -3.33 3.11 -4.36
C ALA A 148 -2.79 3.31 -5.78
N GLY A 149 -1.46 3.28 -5.91
CA GLY A 149 -0.78 3.24 -7.20
C GLY A 149 -0.99 1.90 -7.89
N ASP A 150 -1.22 1.93 -9.20
CA ASP A 150 -1.55 0.71 -9.94
C ASP A 150 -0.37 -0.15 -10.37
N ALA A 151 0.86 0.27 -10.06
CA ALA A 151 2.11 -0.47 -10.23
C ALA A 151 2.63 -1.14 -8.95
N ASP A 152 2.01 -0.91 -7.78
CA ASP A 152 2.42 -1.53 -6.51
C ASP A 152 2.00 -3.01 -6.42
N LEU A 153 2.89 -3.89 -5.94
CA LEU A 153 2.56 -5.28 -5.60
C LEU A 153 2.21 -5.46 -4.13
N MET A 154 2.99 -4.85 -3.23
CA MET A 154 2.88 -5.05 -1.79
C MET A 154 1.51 -4.62 -1.27
N CYS A 155 1.07 -3.41 -1.64
CA CYS A 155 -0.22 -2.86 -1.26
C CYS A 155 -1.07 -2.56 -2.51
N ASN A 156 -1.12 -3.54 -3.41
CA ASN A 156 -1.72 -3.40 -4.73
C ASN A 156 -3.15 -2.83 -4.72
N TRP A 157 -3.48 -2.07 -5.77
CA TRP A 157 -4.79 -1.43 -5.94
C TRP A 157 -5.96 -2.42 -6.04
N ILE A 158 -5.73 -3.68 -6.47
CA ILE A 158 -6.79 -4.69 -6.62
C ILE A 158 -7.27 -5.13 -5.24
N GLY A 159 -6.34 -5.42 -4.32
CA GLY A 159 -6.63 -5.75 -2.93
C GLY A 159 -7.28 -4.58 -2.20
N ASN A 160 -6.75 -3.36 -2.40
CA ASN A 160 -7.35 -2.15 -1.84
C ASN A 160 -8.79 -1.93 -2.32
N ARG A 161 -9.03 -2.06 -3.62
CA ARG A 161 -10.38 -2.00 -4.18
C ARG A 161 -11.29 -3.07 -3.59
N ALA A 162 -10.83 -4.32 -3.50
CA ALA A 162 -11.62 -5.44 -3.01
C ALA A 162 -12.12 -5.22 -1.58
N TRP A 163 -11.24 -4.84 -0.64
CA TRP A 163 -11.69 -4.62 0.73
C TRP A 163 -12.61 -3.40 0.85
N THR A 164 -12.42 -2.34 0.06
CA THR A 164 -13.32 -1.16 0.08
C THR A 164 -14.75 -1.51 -0.37
N LEU A 165 -14.92 -2.49 -1.26
CA LEU A 165 -16.24 -2.95 -1.73
C LEU A 165 -16.92 -3.90 -0.74
N GLU A 166 -16.12 -4.60 0.07
CA GLU A 166 -16.61 -5.54 1.07
C GLU A 166 -16.81 -4.92 2.46
N LEU A 167 -16.17 -3.76 2.73
CA LEU A 167 -16.27 -3.03 3.99
C LEU A 167 -17.73 -2.87 4.42
N ASP A 168 -18.04 -3.30 5.64
CA ASP A 168 -19.39 -3.25 6.18
C ASP A 168 -19.62 -1.94 6.93
N TRP A 169 -20.35 -1.01 6.31
CA TRP A 169 -20.70 0.31 6.84
C TRP A 169 -22.04 0.76 6.26
N ARG A 170 -22.70 1.77 6.84
CA ARG A 170 -24.06 2.19 6.46
C ARG A 170 -24.23 2.54 4.98
N GLY A 171 -23.18 3.05 4.33
CA GLY A 171 -23.19 3.46 2.93
C GLY A 171 -22.74 2.38 1.94
N LYS A 172 -22.46 1.14 2.37
CA LYS A 172 -21.94 0.05 1.52
C LYS A 172 -22.72 -0.13 0.22
N ASP A 173 -24.05 -0.23 0.30
CA ASP A 173 -24.89 -0.47 -0.88
C ASP A 173 -24.80 0.68 -1.88
N GLY A 174 -24.78 1.92 -1.39
CA GLY A 174 -24.62 3.11 -2.23
C GLY A 174 -23.24 3.19 -2.88
N TYR A 175 -22.19 2.86 -2.13
CA TYR A 175 -20.82 2.79 -2.65
C TYR A 175 -20.64 1.69 -3.70
N ASN A 176 -21.27 0.53 -3.51
CA ASN A 176 -21.23 -0.57 -4.45
C ASN A 176 -22.05 -0.28 -5.72
N ALA A 177 -23.15 0.46 -5.60
CA ALA A 177 -23.94 0.93 -6.73
C ALA A 177 -23.30 2.10 -7.50
N ALA A 178 -22.40 2.87 -6.87
CA ALA A 178 -21.71 3.97 -7.52
C ALA A 178 -20.81 3.48 -8.68
N GLU A 179 -20.90 4.17 -9.82
CA GLU A 179 -20.04 3.88 -10.98
C GLU A 179 -18.61 4.41 -10.74
N GLU A 180 -17.64 3.68 -11.28
CA GLU A 180 -16.28 4.21 -11.39
C GLU A 180 -16.22 5.26 -12.48
N ARG A 181 -15.56 6.37 -12.20
CA ARG A 181 -15.37 7.48 -13.13
C ARG A 181 -13.89 7.81 -13.27
N ALA A 182 -13.53 8.43 -14.39
CA ALA A 182 -12.18 8.91 -14.60
C ALA A 182 -11.80 9.90 -13.49
N PHE A 183 -10.62 9.70 -12.90
CA PHE A 183 -10.01 10.67 -12.00
C PHE A 183 -9.08 11.56 -12.83
N VAL A 184 -9.42 12.84 -12.91
CA VAL A 184 -8.64 13.83 -13.68
C VAL A 184 -7.78 14.65 -12.72
N GLY A 185 -6.47 14.44 -12.79
CA GLY A 185 -5.48 15.20 -12.04
C GLY A 185 -5.13 16.50 -12.74
N HIS A 186 -4.64 17.48 -11.99
CA HIS A 186 -4.08 18.73 -12.52
C HIS A 186 -2.70 18.95 -11.94
N ASP A 187 -1.82 19.60 -12.70
CA ASP A 187 -0.53 20.05 -12.19
C ASP A 187 -0.67 21.47 -11.61
N PRO A 188 -0.54 21.67 -10.29
CA PRO A 188 -0.65 22.98 -9.68
C PRO A 188 0.41 23.98 -10.16
N LEU A 189 1.53 23.49 -10.73
CA LEU A 189 2.58 24.32 -11.31
C LEU A 189 2.31 24.70 -12.77
N LEU A 190 1.31 24.07 -13.41
CA LEU A 190 0.87 24.37 -14.77
C LEU A 190 -0.64 24.65 -14.79
N PRO A 191 -1.11 25.81 -14.28
CA PRO A 191 -2.55 26.12 -14.16
C PRO A 191 -3.30 26.16 -15.50
N GLU A 192 -2.59 26.48 -16.58
CA GLU A 192 -3.12 26.48 -17.95
C GLU A 192 -2.93 25.12 -18.66
N GLY A 193 -2.39 24.13 -17.94
CA GLY A 193 -2.24 22.77 -18.42
C GLY A 193 -3.60 22.08 -18.57
N GLY A 194 -3.69 21.16 -19.53
CA GLY A 194 -4.86 20.28 -19.64
C GLY A 194 -4.93 19.30 -18.47
N GLY A 195 -6.11 18.69 -18.28
CA GLY A 195 -6.29 17.62 -17.30
C GLY A 195 -5.47 16.38 -17.63
N ILE A 196 -4.96 15.72 -16.60
CA ILE A 196 -4.20 14.47 -16.65
C ILE A 196 -5.19 13.33 -16.41
N ASP A 197 -5.24 12.33 -17.31
CA ASP A 197 -5.92 11.06 -17.03
C ASP A 197 -5.14 10.31 -15.94
N ALA A 198 -5.52 10.54 -14.69
CA ALA A 198 -4.71 10.22 -13.52
C ALA A 198 -5.16 8.92 -12.83
N GLY A 199 -6.26 8.32 -13.28
CA GLY A 199 -6.79 7.14 -12.63
C GLY A 199 -8.29 6.94 -12.77
N VAL A 200 -8.82 6.16 -11.84
CA VAL A 200 -10.26 6.02 -11.64
C VAL A 200 -10.62 6.20 -10.18
N VAL A 201 -11.76 6.81 -9.94
CA VAL A 201 -12.31 7.03 -8.60
C VAL A 201 -13.69 6.39 -8.52
N ARG A 202 -13.94 5.75 -7.37
CA ARG A 202 -15.28 5.41 -6.89
C ARG A 202 -15.49 6.19 -5.61
N SER A 203 -16.61 6.91 -5.54
CA SER A 203 -16.93 7.73 -4.37
C SER A 203 -18.42 7.68 -4.09
N PHE A 204 -18.78 7.53 -2.82
CA PHE A 204 -20.16 7.64 -2.36
C PHE A 204 -20.16 8.23 -0.95
N ASP A 205 -20.95 9.28 -0.77
CA ASP A 205 -21.03 10.04 0.48
C ASP A 205 -19.63 10.45 0.99
N ASN A 206 -19.23 10.00 2.17
CA ASN A 206 -17.96 10.29 2.82
C ASN A 206 -16.84 9.29 2.53
N PHE A 207 -17.02 8.35 1.60
CA PHE A 207 -16.01 7.34 1.25
C PHE A 207 -15.56 7.43 -0.22
N ALA A 208 -14.25 7.44 -0.44
CA ALA A 208 -13.66 7.39 -1.78
C ALA A 208 -12.47 6.42 -1.86
N PHE A 209 -12.44 5.65 -2.96
CA PHE A 209 -11.27 4.91 -3.40
C PHE A 209 -10.76 5.45 -4.74
N VAL A 210 -9.45 5.74 -4.81
CA VAL A 210 -8.78 6.19 -6.03
C VAL A 210 -7.67 5.21 -6.43
N ARG A 211 -7.82 4.60 -7.61
CA ARG A 211 -6.70 3.93 -8.27
C ARG A 211 -5.92 5.00 -9.05
N VAL A 212 -4.67 5.24 -8.68
CA VAL A 212 -3.80 6.21 -9.35
C VAL A 212 -2.97 5.48 -10.42
N TYR A 213 -3.04 5.97 -11.66
CA TYR A 213 -2.28 5.40 -12.76
C TYR A 213 -0.81 5.79 -12.69
N ASP A 214 0.04 4.90 -13.24
CA ASP A 214 1.45 5.16 -13.44
C ASP A 214 2.21 5.52 -12.14
N ALA A 215 1.77 4.92 -11.02
CA ALA A 215 2.34 5.07 -9.70
C ALA A 215 2.53 3.71 -9.00
N GLY A 216 3.65 3.54 -8.31
CA GLY A 216 3.94 2.43 -7.42
C GLY A 216 3.45 2.68 -5.99
N HIS A 217 4.17 2.13 -5.02
CA HIS A 217 3.83 2.18 -3.59
C HIS A 217 3.79 3.61 -3.05
N MET A 218 4.80 4.41 -3.40
CA MET A 218 4.90 5.81 -3.01
C MET A 218 4.31 6.69 -4.09
N VAL A 219 2.97 6.75 -4.18
CA VAL A 219 2.26 7.57 -5.19
C VAL A 219 2.81 9.00 -5.33
N PRO A 220 3.13 9.74 -4.24
CA PRO A 220 3.71 11.08 -4.37
C PRO A 220 5.12 11.13 -4.99
N MET A 221 5.87 10.04 -4.94
CA MET A 221 7.19 9.94 -5.57
C MET A 221 7.06 9.76 -7.08
N ASP A 222 6.12 8.94 -7.54
CA ASP A 222 5.92 8.64 -8.96
C ASP A 222 5.05 9.66 -9.69
N GLN A 223 4.01 10.16 -9.02
CA GLN A 223 3.01 11.08 -9.57
C GLN A 223 2.82 12.30 -8.64
N PRO A 224 3.86 13.14 -8.43
CA PRO A 224 3.84 14.22 -7.45
C PRO A 224 2.72 15.24 -7.69
N ALA A 225 2.54 15.71 -8.93
CA ALA A 225 1.50 16.66 -9.31
C ALA A 225 0.09 16.13 -9.03
N VAL A 226 -0.19 14.90 -9.49
CA VAL A 226 -1.46 14.21 -9.27
C VAL A 226 -1.72 13.98 -7.79
N SER A 227 -0.71 13.54 -7.03
CA SER A 227 -0.85 13.28 -5.59
C SER A 227 -1.18 14.56 -4.81
N LEU A 228 -0.59 15.69 -5.20
CA LEU A 228 -0.84 16.99 -4.59
C LEU A 228 -2.26 17.48 -4.92
N ASP A 229 -2.71 17.33 -6.16
CA ASP A 229 -4.09 17.66 -6.55
C ASP A 229 -5.11 16.77 -5.81
N LEU A 230 -4.87 15.45 -5.74
CA LEU A 230 -5.69 14.48 -5.02
C LEU A 230 -5.90 14.88 -3.55
N ILE A 231 -4.81 15.11 -2.81
CA ILE A 231 -4.90 15.46 -1.39
C ILE A 231 -5.49 16.85 -1.19
N SER A 232 -5.18 17.80 -2.08
CA SER A 232 -5.73 19.17 -2.01
C SER A 232 -7.25 19.15 -2.19
N LYS A 233 -7.75 18.39 -3.18
CA LYS A 233 -9.19 18.22 -3.43
C LYS A 233 -9.90 17.60 -2.24
N PHE A 234 -9.32 16.54 -1.67
CA PHE A 234 -9.86 15.88 -0.49
C PHE A 234 -9.93 16.83 0.71
N LEU A 235 -8.82 17.50 1.05
CA LEU A 235 -8.78 18.42 2.19
C LEU A 235 -9.73 19.61 2.02
N ALA A 236 -9.80 20.19 0.81
CA ALA A 236 -10.65 21.33 0.50
C ALA A 236 -12.12 20.99 0.25
N ASP A 237 -12.47 19.70 0.20
CA ASP A 237 -13.83 19.22 -0.12
C ASP A 237 -14.36 19.71 -1.47
N THR A 238 -13.47 19.74 -2.48
CA THR A 238 -13.82 20.26 -3.82
C THR A 238 -14.23 19.16 -4.80
N GLY A 239 -14.50 17.96 -4.28
CA GLY A 239 -14.83 16.77 -5.06
C GLY A 239 -13.57 16.09 -5.61
N LEU A 240 -13.54 14.76 -5.47
CA LEU A 240 -12.64 13.90 -6.24
C LEU A 240 -13.24 13.59 -7.60
#